data_AF-B8IGN8-F1
#
_entry.id   AF-B8IGN8-F1
#
_cell.length_a   1.000
_cell.length_b   1.000
_cell.length_c   1.000
_cell.angle_alpha   90.00
_cell.angle_beta   90.00
_cell.angle_gamma   90.00
#
_symmetry.space_group_name_H-M   'P 1'
#
loop_
_entity.id
_entity.type
_entity.pdbx_description
1 polymer ?
#
loop_
_entity_poly.entity_id
_entity_poly.type
_entity_poly.pdbx_seq_one_letter_code
_entity_poly.pdbx_strand_id
1 'polypeptide(L)'
;MTISLYRQYRRALKALPSTGRLMPYGWSPLPRQIDTQWLPYADMLEEFSRGLANVINDLTDKEWRLRAWAMVIAPLSDAQKLATTREFIDAVATVAVGLPYVIRCRFAFAVAHLCHQANQLKTDPWTDDLPLDGELDQSHADRCGKPWRRYRPLKQRLERINAKDFRQGTGDFRNVYTHRLEPHFVVGISQLVSRQVLDDGRVRYIYGSQPPLDLVAVADLLATQRDRCYLAFEAFQALVDEHAEAIRSQSR
;
A
#
# COMPACT_ATOMS: atom_id res chain seq x y z
N MET A 1 -29.26 4.02 17.99
CA MET A 1 -28.77 2.70 17.51
C MET A 1 -27.24 2.69 17.30
N THR A 2 -26.69 3.75 16.73
CA THR A 2 -25.25 3.97 16.40
C THR A 2 -24.27 3.76 17.55
N ILE A 3 -24.53 4.29 18.76
CA ILE A 3 -23.62 4.14 19.91
C ILE A 3 -23.49 2.69 20.37
N SER A 4 -24.58 1.91 20.35
CA SER A 4 -24.57 0.50 20.75
C SER A 4 -23.73 -0.34 19.78
N LEU A 5 -23.92 -0.14 18.47
CA LEU A 5 -23.13 -0.81 17.43
C LEU A 5 -21.65 -0.46 17.52
N TYR A 6 -21.32 0.81 17.74
CA TYR A 6 -19.93 1.21 17.92
C TYR A 6 -19.28 0.56 19.15
N ARG A 7 -20.02 0.42 20.26
CA ARG A 7 -19.53 -0.33 21.45
C ARG A 7 -19.30 -1.81 21.15
N GLN A 8 -20.18 -2.44 20.36
CA GLN A 8 -19.98 -3.82 19.91
C GLN A 8 -18.73 -3.95 19.04
N TYR A 9 -18.54 -3.03 18.10
CA TYR A 9 -17.32 -2.93 17.28
C TYR A 9 -16.06 -2.79 18.13
N ARG A 10 -16.03 -1.91 19.13
CA ARG A 10 -14.87 -1.76 20.02
C ARG A 10 -14.57 -3.02 20.82
N ARG A 11 -15.61 -3.76 21.24
CA ARG A 11 -15.45 -5.06 21.92
C ARG A 11 -14.91 -6.13 20.96
N ALA A 12 -15.47 -6.21 19.75
CA ALA A 12 -15.00 -7.13 18.71
C ALA A 12 -13.54 -6.88 18.35
N LEU A 13 -13.18 -5.61 18.11
CA LEU A 13 -11.81 -5.20 17.81
C LEU A 13 -10.82 -5.58 18.93
N LYS A 14 -11.20 -5.41 20.19
CA LYS A 14 -10.36 -5.80 21.34
C LYS A 14 -10.24 -7.32 21.49
N ALA A 15 -11.24 -8.08 21.06
CA ALA A 15 -11.28 -9.53 21.16
C ALA A 15 -10.56 -10.25 19.99
N LEU A 16 -10.23 -9.53 18.91
CA LEU A 16 -9.49 -10.11 17.80
C LEU A 16 -8.11 -10.59 18.28
N PRO A 17 -7.63 -11.75 17.77
CA PRO A 17 -6.28 -12.20 18.06
C PRO A 17 -5.29 -11.16 17.53
N SER A 18 -4.27 -10.84 18.32
CA SER A 18 -3.18 -9.96 17.90
C SER A 18 -2.42 -10.62 16.75
N THR A 19 -2.73 -10.23 15.50
CA THR A 19 -2.12 -10.78 14.29
C THR A 19 -1.47 -9.67 13.48
N GLY A 20 -0.19 -9.82 13.14
CA GLY A 20 0.60 -8.77 12.49
C GLY A 20 1.51 -8.02 13.47
N ARG A 21 2.18 -6.98 12.99
CA ARG A 21 3.18 -6.22 13.76
C ARG A 21 3.24 -4.77 13.28
N LEU A 22 3.62 -3.87 14.17
CA LEU A 22 3.90 -2.49 13.76
C LEU A 22 5.30 -2.41 13.15
N MET A 23 5.43 -1.67 12.05
CA MET A 23 6.72 -1.30 11.49
C MET A 23 7.43 -0.34 12.44
N PRO A 24 8.72 -0.58 12.71
CA PRO A 24 9.49 0.22 13.66
C PRO A 24 9.72 1.64 13.14
N TYR A 25 9.87 2.56 14.08
CA TYR A 25 10.27 3.95 13.83
C TYR A 25 11.72 4.17 14.29
N GLY A 26 12.35 5.24 13.79
CA GLY A 26 13.66 5.69 14.28
C GLY A 26 14.80 4.70 14.02
N TRP A 27 14.63 3.77 13.07
CA TRP A 27 15.74 2.93 12.61
C TRP A 27 16.58 3.74 11.62
N SER A 28 17.89 3.76 11.82
CA SER A 28 18.85 4.27 10.85
C SER A 28 20.15 3.48 10.96
N PRO A 29 20.64 2.90 9.86
CA PRO A 29 21.95 2.25 9.84
C PRO A 29 23.10 3.24 9.57
N LEU A 30 22.82 4.53 9.42
CA LEU A 30 23.84 5.54 9.14
C LEU A 30 24.81 5.69 10.33
N PRO A 31 26.10 5.97 10.08
CA PRO A 31 27.06 6.23 11.15
C PRO A 31 26.70 7.53 11.89
N ARG A 32 27.15 7.66 13.15
CA ARG A 32 26.89 8.86 13.97
C ARG A 32 27.49 10.15 13.39
N GLN A 33 28.58 10.01 12.63
CA GLN A 33 29.22 11.10 11.91
C GLN A 33 29.13 10.76 10.42
N ILE A 34 28.47 11.63 9.67
CA ILE A 34 28.39 11.59 8.21
C ILE A 34 28.95 12.90 7.67
N ASP A 35 29.61 12.82 6.52
CA ASP A 35 30.02 14.02 5.78
C ASP A 35 28.76 14.85 5.40
N THR A 36 28.89 16.17 5.40
CA THR A 36 27.84 17.12 4.98
C THR A 36 27.21 16.80 3.62
N GLN A 37 27.95 16.20 2.69
CA GLN A 37 27.40 15.74 1.40
C GLN A 37 26.29 14.68 1.56
N TRP A 38 26.19 14.04 2.74
CA TRP A 38 25.20 13.02 3.07
C TRP A 38 23.96 13.51 3.78
N LEU A 39 23.92 14.79 4.18
CA LEU A 39 22.77 15.35 4.89
C LEU A 39 21.46 15.17 4.09
N PRO A 40 21.41 15.43 2.76
CA PRO A 40 20.19 15.20 1.99
C PRO A 40 19.73 13.73 2.03
N TYR A 41 20.66 12.78 1.96
CA TYR A 41 20.33 11.36 2.05
C TYR A 41 19.76 10.99 3.43
N ALA A 42 20.37 11.50 4.50
CA ALA A 42 19.96 11.22 5.87
C ALA A 42 18.56 11.77 6.16
N ASP A 43 18.29 13.01 5.77
CA ASP A 43 16.98 13.66 5.96
C ASP A 43 15.89 12.93 5.16
N MET A 44 16.16 12.60 3.89
CA MET A 44 15.26 11.80 3.07
C MET A 44 14.98 10.42 3.68
N LEU A 45 16.02 9.74 4.19
CA LEU A 45 15.86 8.43 4.80
C LEU A 45 14.96 8.51 6.04
N GLU A 46 15.16 9.48 6.91
CA GLU A 46 14.34 9.66 8.12
C GLU A 46 12.87 9.93 7.76
N GLU A 47 12.63 10.83 6.80
CA GLU A 47 11.28 11.15 6.37
C GLU A 47 10.59 9.94 5.72
N PHE A 48 11.26 9.31 4.74
CA PHE A 48 10.67 8.23 3.95
C PHE A 48 10.47 6.97 4.79
N SER A 49 11.41 6.60 5.65
CA SER A 49 11.29 5.45 6.55
C SER A 49 10.07 5.58 7.46
N ARG A 50 9.89 6.74 8.10
CA ARG A 50 8.76 7.06 8.95
C ARG A 50 7.45 7.10 8.16
N GLY A 51 7.45 7.71 6.96
CA GLY A 51 6.30 7.77 6.07
C GLY A 51 5.82 6.38 5.62
N LEU A 52 6.76 5.49 5.29
CA LEU A 52 6.50 4.09 4.93
C LEU A 52 5.98 3.29 6.12
N ALA A 53 6.60 3.42 7.29
CA ALA A 53 6.14 2.75 8.51
C ALA A 53 4.70 3.18 8.86
N ASN A 54 4.42 4.48 8.82
CA ASN A 54 3.08 5.03 9.08
C ASN A 54 2.01 4.44 8.17
N VAL A 55 2.25 4.38 6.86
CA VAL A 55 1.23 3.90 5.92
C VAL A 55 1.01 2.38 6.00
N ILE A 56 2.04 1.61 6.34
CA ILE A 56 1.91 0.16 6.57
C ILE A 56 1.18 -0.11 7.90
N ASN A 57 1.47 0.67 8.94
CA ASN A 57 0.77 0.60 10.22
C ASN A 57 -0.70 1.00 10.06
N ASP A 58 -0.99 1.98 9.21
CA ASP A 58 -2.36 2.39 8.89
C ASP A 58 -3.14 1.29 8.14
N LEU A 59 -2.50 0.58 7.20
CA LEU A 59 -3.09 -0.60 6.56
C LEU A 59 -3.38 -1.71 7.58
N THR A 60 -2.45 -1.93 8.52
CA THR A 60 -2.60 -2.92 9.59
C THR A 60 -3.82 -2.60 10.47
N ASP A 61 -3.95 -1.35 10.92
CA ASP A 61 -5.12 -0.89 11.69
C ASP A 61 -6.41 -1.11 10.90
N LYS A 62 -6.46 -0.63 9.65
CA LYS A 62 -7.67 -0.71 8.84
C LYS A 62 -8.11 -2.14 8.58
N GLU A 63 -7.19 -3.06 8.32
CA GLU A 63 -7.51 -4.49 8.18
C GLU A 63 -8.22 -5.04 9.42
N TRP A 64 -7.67 -4.80 10.62
CA TRP A 64 -8.30 -5.22 11.87
C TRP A 64 -9.69 -4.58 12.07
N ARG A 65 -9.83 -3.30 11.72
CA ARG A 65 -11.11 -2.59 11.84
C ARG A 65 -12.17 -3.20 10.92
N LEU A 66 -11.82 -3.54 9.68
CA LEU A 66 -12.76 -4.20 8.77
C LEU A 66 -13.12 -5.61 9.26
N ARG A 67 -12.16 -6.37 9.79
CA ARG A 67 -12.41 -7.69 10.38
C ARG A 67 -13.36 -7.61 11.58
N ALA A 68 -13.18 -6.62 12.45
CA ALA A 68 -14.08 -6.39 13.58
C ALA A 68 -15.48 -5.98 13.11
N TRP A 69 -15.59 -5.12 12.10
CA TRP A 69 -16.88 -4.76 11.51
C TRP A 69 -17.58 -5.95 10.87
N ALA A 70 -16.85 -6.83 10.18
CA ALA A 70 -17.43 -8.04 9.59
C ALA A 70 -18.13 -8.92 10.62
N MET A 71 -17.56 -9.06 11.82
CA MET A 71 -18.19 -9.78 12.93
C MET A 71 -19.45 -9.10 13.45
N VAL A 72 -19.44 -7.77 13.57
CA VAL A 72 -20.58 -6.99 14.11
C VAL A 72 -21.76 -6.95 13.14
N ILE A 73 -21.49 -6.87 11.84
CA ILE A 73 -22.56 -6.76 10.84
C ILE A 73 -23.17 -8.10 10.44
N ALA A 74 -22.47 -9.22 10.67
CA ALA A 74 -22.93 -10.56 10.31
C ALA A 74 -24.37 -10.88 10.76
N PRO A 75 -24.78 -10.63 12.02
CA PRO A 75 -26.14 -10.93 12.49
C PRO A 75 -27.18 -9.85 12.15
N LEU A 76 -26.79 -8.73 11.53
CA LEU A 76 -27.69 -7.62 11.25
C LEU A 76 -28.58 -7.90 10.03
N SER A 77 -29.76 -7.29 10.00
CA SER A 77 -30.61 -7.28 8.79
C SER A 77 -29.98 -6.45 7.68
N ASP A 78 -30.41 -6.63 6.43
CA ASP A 78 -29.84 -5.90 5.29
C ASP A 78 -30.01 -4.38 5.41
N ALA A 79 -31.14 -3.91 5.95
CA ALA A 79 -31.34 -2.48 6.22
C ALA A 79 -30.34 -1.94 7.27
N GLN A 80 -30.06 -2.73 8.31
CA GLN A 80 -29.08 -2.38 9.33
C GLN A 80 -27.64 -2.45 8.81
N LYS A 81 -27.33 -3.45 7.97
CA LYS A 81 -26.05 -3.56 7.26
C LYS A 81 -25.82 -2.34 6.37
N LEU A 82 -26.82 -1.93 5.58
CA LEU A 82 -26.74 -0.76 4.73
C LEU A 82 -26.46 0.53 5.53
N ALA A 83 -27.23 0.76 6.59
CA ALA A 83 -27.04 1.93 7.44
C ALA A 83 -25.67 1.93 8.13
N THR A 84 -25.23 0.78 8.65
CA THR A 84 -23.92 0.64 9.30
C THR A 84 -22.77 0.81 8.31
N THR A 85 -22.95 0.30 7.09
CA THR A 85 -21.93 0.37 6.04
C THR A 85 -21.66 1.81 5.64
N ARG A 86 -22.72 2.56 5.32
CA ARG A 86 -22.62 3.98 4.96
C ARG A 86 -21.99 4.82 6.06
N GLU A 87 -22.37 4.58 7.31
CA GLU A 87 -21.93 5.42 8.43
C GLU A 87 -20.48 5.12 8.86
N PHE A 88 -20.06 3.84 8.86
CA PHE A 88 -18.81 3.44 9.52
C PHE A 88 -17.83 2.65 8.66
N ILE A 89 -18.30 1.95 7.62
CA ILE A 89 -17.49 0.97 6.90
C ILE A 89 -16.95 1.56 5.61
N ASP A 90 -17.77 2.24 4.82
CA ASP A 90 -17.41 2.72 3.48
C ASP A 90 -16.13 3.56 3.50
N ALA A 91 -16.03 4.53 4.40
CA ALA A 91 -14.83 5.37 4.53
C ALA A 91 -13.57 4.55 4.89
N VAL A 92 -13.70 3.57 5.79
CA VAL A 92 -12.56 2.73 6.22
C VAL A 92 -12.16 1.77 5.11
N ALA A 93 -13.13 1.11 4.48
CA ALA A 93 -12.93 0.10 3.45
C ALA A 93 -12.37 0.71 2.16
N THR A 94 -12.91 1.85 1.73
CA THR A 94 -12.43 2.59 0.56
C THR A 94 -10.95 2.94 0.70
N VAL A 95 -10.55 3.50 1.84
CA VAL A 95 -9.15 3.83 2.08
C VAL A 95 -8.30 2.56 2.16
N ALA A 96 -8.75 1.55 2.91
CA ALA A 96 -8.01 0.31 3.11
C ALA A 96 -7.66 -0.40 1.79
N VAL A 97 -8.62 -0.50 0.87
CA VAL A 97 -8.42 -1.15 -0.43
C VAL A 97 -7.51 -0.35 -1.35
N GLY A 98 -7.45 0.98 -1.20
CA GLY A 98 -6.51 1.84 -1.93
C GLY A 98 -5.06 1.79 -1.41
N LEU A 99 -4.86 1.53 -0.12
CA LEU A 99 -3.55 1.61 0.53
C LEU A 99 -2.46 0.73 -0.09
N PRO A 100 -2.69 -0.54 -0.50
CA PRO A 100 -1.65 -1.36 -1.12
C PRO A 100 -1.00 -0.70 -2.34
N TYR A 101 -1.80 -0.06 -3.20
CA TYR A 101 -1.26 0.71 -4.32
C TYR A 101 -0.45 1.92 -3.85
N VAL A 102 -0.99 2.70 -2.92
CA VAL A 102 -0.31 3.89 -2.36
C VAL A 102 1.03 3.52 -1.73
N ILE A 103 1.09 2.43 -0.96
CA ILE A 103 2.31 1.91 -0.34
C ILE A 103 3.34 1.58 -1.40
N ARG A 104 2.95 0.84 -2.45
CA ARG A 104 3.84 0.51 -3.57
C ARG A 104 4.42 1.77 -4.25
N CYS A 105 3.60 2.79 -4.50
CA CYS A 105 4.06 4.05 -5.07
C CYS A 105 5.03 4.80 -4.14
N ARG A 106 4.74 4.86 -2.84
CA ARG A 106 5.63 5.50 -1.86
C ARG A 106 6.98 4.80 -1.75
N PHE A 107 7.01 3.47 -1.86
CA PHE A 107 8.27 2.73 -1.97
C PHE A 107 9.04 3.09 -3.24
N ALA A 108 8.37 3.16 -4.39
CA ALA A 108 9.02 3.55 -5.64
C ALA A 108 9.65 4.94 -5.53
N PHE A 109 8.91 5.91 -4.97
CA PHE A 109 9.40 7.26 -4.69
C PHE A 109 10.65 7.24 -3.78
N ALA A 110 10.53 6.61 -2.60
CA ALA A 110 11.64 6.55 -1.64
C ALA A 110 12.90 5.87 -2.24
N VAL A 111 12.71 4.79 -3.00
CA VAL A 111 13.81 4.09 -3.66
C VAL A 111 14.45 4.92 -4.76
N ALA A 112 13.66 5.59 -5.60
CA ALA A 112 14.19 6.45 -6.65
C ALA A 112 15.13 7.51 -6.08
N HIS A 113 14.66 8.26 -5.08
CA HIS A 113 15.47 9.29 -4.43
C HIS A 113 16.69 8.75 -3.68
N LEU A 114 16.52 7.75 -2.81
CA LEU A 114 17.63 7.24 -2.01
C LEU A 114 18.69 6.55 -2.87
N CYS A 115 18.29 5.74 -3.86
CA CYS A 115 19.25 5.12 -4.76
C CYS A 115 19.90 6.15 -5.69
N HIS A 116 19.18 7.18 -6.16
CA HIS A 116 19.76 8.27 -6.93
C HIS A 116 20.86 8.97 -6.13
N GLN A 117 20.56 9.39 -4.90
CA GLN A 117 21.54 10.05 -4.03
C GLN A 117 22.71 9.13 -3.66
N ALA A 118 22.46 7.84 -3.42
CA ALA A 118 23.54 6.90 -3.15
C ALA A 118 24.39 6.55 -4.39
N ASN A 119 23.83 6.64 -5.60
CA ASN A 119 24.57 6.37 -6.84
C ASN A 119 25.58 7.46 -7.21
N GLN A 120 25.39 8.69 -6.69
CA GLN A 120 26.38 9.77 -6.76
C GLN A 120 27.78 9.32 -6.32
N LEU A 121 27.88 8.24 -5.54
CA LEU A 121 29.15 7.72 -5.00
C LEU A 121 29.87 6.74 -5.85
N LYS A 122 29.11 6.05 -6.69
CA LYS A 122 29.63 4.95 -7.48
C LYS A 122 30.03 5.41 -8.87
N THR A 123 29.67 6.64 -9.23
CA THR A 123 29.72 7.13 -10.60
C THR A 123 30.37 8.50 -10.62
N ASP A 124 31.54 8.59 -11.25
CA ASP A 124 32.19 9.85 -11.60
C ASP A 124 32.45 9.84 -13.11
N PRO A 125 31.99 10.84 -13.88
CA PRO A 125 31.12 11.96 -13.48
C PRO A 125 29.68 11.52 -13.19
N TRP A 126 29.04 12.16 -12.20
CA TRP A 126 27.62 12.01 -11.91
C TRP A 126 26.78 13.01 -12.72
N THR A 127 25.68 12.54 -13.31
CA THR A 127 24.66 13.40 -13.92
C THR A 127 23.37 13.27 -13.12
N ASP A 128 22.87 14.39 -12.62
CA ASP A 128 21.54 14.45 -11.99
C ASP A 128 20.47 14.45 -13.08
N ASP A 129 19.84 13.30 -13.29
CA ASP A 129 18.80 13.07 -14.30
C ASP A 129 17.48 12.58 -13.68
N LEU A 130 17.31 12.77 -12.36
CA LEU A 130 16.08 12.42 -11.68
C LEU A 130 14.98 13.44 -12.04
N PRO A 131 13.81 12.99 -12.52
CA PRO A 131 12.69 13.89 -12.78
C PRO A 131 12.18 14.56 -11.50
N LEU A 132 11.33 15.57 -11.70
CA LEU A 132 10.58 16.20 -10.62
C LEU A 132 9.65 15.19 -9.94
N ASP A 133 9.39 15.39 -8.66
CA ASP A 133 8.62 14.47 -7.80
C ASP A 133 7.28 14.02 -8.40
N GLY A 134 6.58 14.89 -9.13
CA GLY A 134 5.29 14.59 -9.76
C GLY A 134 5.36 13.63 -10.95
N GLU A 135 6.56 13.39 -11.49
CA GLU A 135 6.81 12.55 -12.66
C GLU A 135 7.45 11.20 -12.29
N LEU A 136 7.80 11.03 -11.01
CA LEU A 136 8.43 9.80 -10.52
C LEU A 136 7.46 8.63 -10.53
N ASP A 137 7.95 7.53 -11.07
CA ASP A 137 7.22 6.27 -11.16
C ASP A 137 8.13 5.07 -10.85
N GLN A 138 7.59 3.87 -11.03
CA GLN A 138 8.34 2.64 -10.77
C GLN A 138 9.55 2.46 -11.71
N SER A 139 9.53 3.01 -12.92
CA SER A 139 10.64 2.89 -13.87
C SER A 139 11.86 3.69 -13.41
N HIS A 140 11.64 4.83 -12.74
CA HIS A 140 12.71 5.62 -12.15
C HIS A 140 13.36 4.89 -10.97
N ALA A 141 12.55 4.27 -10.10
CA ALA A 141 13.05 3.39 -9.05
C ALA A 141 13.87 2.21 -9.62
N ASP A 142 13.42 1.62 -10.73
CA ASP A 142 14.14 0.55 -11.45
C ASP A 142 15.50 1.01 -11.96
N ARG A 143 15.53 2.19 -12.61
CA ARG A 143 16.76 2.80 -13.15
C ARG A 143 17.78 3.04 -12.04
N CYS A 144 17.36 3.74 -10.98
CA CYS A 144 18.24 4.12 -9.88
C CYS A 144 18.64 2.92 -9.02
N GLY A 145 17.74 1.96 -8.80
CA GLY A 145 17.98 0.80 -7.95
C GLY A 145 18.87 -0.28 -8.57
N LYS A 146 18.94 -0.38 -9.91
CA LYS A 146 19.65 -1.44 -10.65
C LYS A 146 21.10 -1.72 -10.18
N PRO A 147 21.92 -0.72 -9.81
CA PRO A 147 23.29 -0.95 -9.34
C PRO A 147 23.41 -1.58 -7.94
N TRP A 148 22.30 -1.66 -7.18
CA TRP A 148 22.29 -2.14 -5.80
C TRP A 148 21.83 -3.59 -5.71
N ARG A 149 22.64 -4.45 -5.08
CA ARG A 149 22.37 -5.90 -5.04
C ARG A 149 21.05 -6.20 -4.33
N ARG A 150 20.72 -5.43 -3.29
CA ARG A 150 19.49 -5.60 -2.48
C ARG A 150 18.24 -5.03 -3.14
N TYR A 151 18.38 -4.28 -4.24
CA TYR A 151 17.23 -3.74 -4.95
C TYR A 151 16.35 -4.82 -5.59
N ARG A 152 16.93 -5.83 -6.25
CA ARG A 152 16.16 -6.88 -6.93
C ARG A 152 15.22 -7.64 -5.95
N PRO A 153 15.67 -8.09 -4.76
CA PRO A 153 14.78 -8.66 -3.75
C PRO A 153 13.68 -7.71 -3.26
N LEU A 154 13.95 -6.40 -3.17
CA LEU A 154 12.92 -5.40 -2.83
C LEU A 154 11.89 -5.29 -3.95
N LYS A 155 12.33 -5.10 -5.19
CA LYS A 155 11.46 -5.03 -6.37
C LYS A 155 10.49 -6.22 -6.45
N GLN A 156 10.99 -7.44 -6.31
CA GLN A 156 10.17 -8.66 -6.34
C GLN A 156 9.07 -8.68 -5.27
N ARG A 157 9.32 -8.07 -4.11
CA ARG A 157 8.31 -7.96 -3.04
C ARG A 157 7.31 -6.85 -3.34
N LEU A 158 7.76 -5.70 -3.85
CA LEU A 158 6.89 -4.61 -4.28
C LEU A 158 5.95 -5.02 -5.42
N GLU A 159 6.41 -5.85 -6.35
CA GLU A 159 5.60 -6.35 -7.46
C GLU A 159 4.42 -7.22 -6.99
N ARG A 160 4.55 -7.87 -5.82
CA ARG A 160 3.48 -8.66 -5.19
C ARG A 160 2.45 -7.79 -4.47
N ILE A 161 2.80 -6.55 -4.11
CA ILE A 161 1.86 -5.61 -3.51
C ILE A 161 0.93 -5.06 -4.60
N ASN A 162 -0.37 -5.06 -4.30
CA ASN A 162 -1.43 -4.68 -5.22
C ASN A 162 -1.36 -5.49 -6.54
N ALA A 163 -0.93 -6.76 -6.47
CA ALA A 163 -0.81 -7.64 -7.62
C ALA A 163 -2.19 -8.07 -8.17
N LYS A 164 -2.17 -8.81 -9.29
CA LYS A 164 -3.38 -9.18 -10.03
C LYS A 164 -4.41 -9.91 -9.16
N ASP A 165 -3.96 -10.78 -8.26
CA ASP A 165 -4.80 -11.51 -7.31
C ASP A 165 -5.60 -10.56 -6.41
N PHE A 166 -4.93 -9.57 -5.81
CA PHE A 166 -5.57 -8.56 -4.97
C PHE A 166 -6.53 -7.67 -5.78
N ARG A 167 -6.09 -7.21 -6.96
CA ARG A 167 -6.94 -6.38 -7.83
C ARG A 167 -8.20 -7.14 -8.25
N GLN A 168 -8.07 -8.39 -8.67
CA GLN A 168 -9.22 -9.21 -9.05
C GLN A 168 -10.13 -9.51 -7.85
N GLY A 169 -9.55 -9.86 -6.69
CA GLY A 169 -10.32 -10.13 -5.47
C GLY A 169 -11.08 -8.92 -4.93
N THR A 170 -10.64 -7.71 -5.26
CA THR A 170 -11.32 -6.45 -4.91
C THR A 170 -12.14 -5.88 -6.07
N GLY A 171 -12.33 -6.61 -7.17
CA GLY A 171 -13.09 -6.12 -8.32
C GLY A 171 -12.47 -4.89 -9.00
N ASP A 172 -11.13 -4.78 -8.94
CA ASP A 172 -10.32 -3.64 -9.39
C ASP A 172 -10.80 -2.32 -8.76
N PHE A 173 -11.21 -2.38 -7.48
CA PHE A 173 -11.92 -1.32 -6.77
C PHE A 173 -11.30 0.05 -6.99
N ARG A 174 -9.98 0.21 -6.82
CA ARG A 174 -9.32 1.52 -7.00
C ARG A 174 -9.57 2.09 -8.40
N ASN A 175 -9.35 1.29 -9.44
CA ASN A 175 -9.51 1.73 -10.82
C ASN A 175 -10.98 2.07 -11.12
N VAL A 176 -11.90 1.22 -10.65
CA VAL A 176 -13.34 1.42 -10.81
C VAL A 176 -13.82 2.64 -10.02
N TYR A 177 -13.36 2.83 -8.78
CA TYR A 177 -13.70 3.95 -7.91
C TYR A 177 -13.27 5.29 -8.52
N THR A 178 -12.10 5.35 -9.16
CA THR A 178 -11.59 6.58 -9.78
C THR A 178 -12.25 6.88 -11.13
N HIS A 179 -12.62 5.86 -11.92
CA HIS A 179 -13.01 6.05 -13.32
C HIS A 179 -14.44 5.61 -13.66
N ARG A 180 -15.18 5.02 -12.72
CA ARG A 180 -16.53 4.45 -12.90
C ARG A 180 -17.36 4.61 -11.61
N LEU A 181 -18.50 3.92 -11.55
CA LEU A 181 -19.30 3.77 -10.34
C LEU A 181 -18.75 2.63 -9.50
N GLU A 182 -18.43 2.94 -8.24
CA GLU A 182 -17.78 2.03 -7.30
C GLU A 182 -18.61 0.77 -6.97
N PRO A 183 -17.96 -0.38 -6.73
CA PRO A 183 -18.61 -1.53 -6.10
C PRO A 183 -18.99 -1.18 -4.66
N HIS A 184 -20.20 -1.54 -4.24
CA HIS A 184 -20.60 -1.38 -2.83
C HIS A 184 -19.93 -2.43 -1.94
N PHE A 185 -19.62 -2.08 -0.69
CA PHE A 185 -19.24 -3.04 0.33
C PHE A 185 -20.50 -3.62 0.99
N VAL A 186 -20.45 -4.89 1.39
CA VAL A 186 -21.47 -5.58 2.23
C VAL A 186 -22.84 -5.79 1.56
N VAL A 187 -23.53 -4.74 1.12
CA VAL A 187 -24.88 -4.78 0.55
C VAL A 187 -25.01 -3.82 -0.64
N GLY A 188 -25.83 -4.19 -1.62
CA GLY A 188 -26.08 -3.40 -2.83
C GLY A 188 -25.62 -4.11 -4.11
N ILE A 189 -26.09 -3.64 -5.26
CA ILE A 189 -25.70 -4.12 -6.58
C ILE A 189 -25.09 -2.94 -7.35
N SER A 190 -23.93 -3.15 -7.95
CA SER A 190 -23.25 -2.16 -8.79
C SER A 190 -23.03 -2.69 -10.21
N GLN A 191 -22.66 -1.79 -11.14
CA GLN A 191 -22.28 -2.09 -12.53
C GLN A 191 -23.36 -2.80 -13.37
N LEU A 192 -24.54 -2.17 -13.45
CA LEU A 192 -25.67 -2.67 -14.25
C LEU A 192 -25.39 -2.78 -15.76
N VAL A 193 -24.46 -1.99 -16.30
CA VAL A 193 -24.17 -1.92 -17.74
C VAL A 193 -22.66 -1.77 -17.98
N SER A 194 -22.09 -2.62 -18.84
CA SER A 194 -20.71 -2.49 -19.31
C SER A 194 -20.63 -2.52 -20.83
N ARG A 195 -19.72 -1.73 -21.42
CA ARG A 195 -19.50 -1.66 -22.87
C ARG A 195 -18.24 -2.44 -23.23
N GLN A 196 -18.34 -3.34 -24.20
CA GLN A 196 -17.19 -4.05 -24.78
C GLN A 196 -17.12 -3.82 -26.28
N VAL A 197 -15.91 -3.58 -26.78
CA VAL A 197 -15.60 -3.57 -28.21
C VAL A 197 -15.01 -4.93 -28.55
N LEU A 198 -15.59 -5.63 -29.51
CA LEU A 198 -15.12 -6.92 -30.01
C LEU A 198 -13.95 -6.70 -30.98
N ASP A 199 -13.19 -7.76 -31.24
CA ASP A 199 -12.02 -7.71 -32.13
C ASP A 199 -12.37 -7.27 -33.57
N ASP A 200 -13.63 -7.42 -33.97
CA ASP A 200 -14.17 -6.97 -35.26
C ASP A 200 -14.73 -5.54 -35.25
N GLY A 201 -14.53 -4.79 -34.16
CA GLY A 201 -14.98 -3.41 -33.99
C GLY A 201 -16.44 -3.26 -33.59
N ARG A 202 -17.23 -4.34 -33.52
CA ARG A 202 -18.61 -4.26 -33.04
C ARG A 202 -18.67 -3.95 -31.56
N VAL A 203 -19.69 -3.20 -31.16
CA VAL A 203 -19.92 -2.81 -29.77
C VAL A 203 -21.04 -3.67 -29.20
N ARG A 204 -20.81 -4.24 -28.01
CA ARG A 204 -21.87 -4.86 -27.20
C ARG A 204 -22.00 -4.19 -25.85
N TYR A 205 -23.23 -4.09 -25.38
CA TYR A 205 -23.55 -3.73 -24.00
C TYR A 205 -23.91 -5.00 -23.24
N ILE A 206 -23.21 -5.25 -22.15
CA ILE A 206 -23.47 -6.37 -21.25
C ILE A 206 -24.18 -5.81 -20.03
N TYR A 207 -25.36 -6.35 -19.77
CA TYR A 207 -26.13 -6.09 -18.56
C TYR A 207 -25.80 -7.17 -17.54
N GLY A 208 -25.38 -6.76 -16.34
CA GLY A 208 -24.98 -7.68 -15.29
C GLY A 208 -25.08 -7.02 -13.92
N SER A 209 -24.87 -7.79 -12.86
CA SER A 209 -24.74 -7.27 -11.50
C SER A 209 -23.40 -7.72 -10.94
N GLN A 210 -22.62 -6.78 -10.41
CA GLN A 210 -21.49 -7.13 -9.57
C GLN A 210 -21.99 -7.21 -8.11
N PRO A 211 -21.86 -8.38 -7.44
CA PRO A 211 -22.20 -8.50 -6.04
C PRO A 211 -21.33 -7.57 -5.20
N PRO A 212 -21.80 -7.16 -4.02
CA PRO A 212 -21.02 -6.29 -3.15
C PRO A 212 -19.77 -7.02 -2.67
N LEU A 213 -18.72 -6.25 -2.37
CA LEU A 213 -17.50 -6.80 -1.80
C LEU A 213 -17.79 -7.31 -0.39
N ASP A 214 -17.55 -8.60 -0.17
CA ASP A 214 -17.67 -9.22 1.14
C ASP A 214 -16.55 -8.74 2.08
N LEU A 215 -16.93 -8.35 3.29
CA LEU A 215 -16.00 -7.69 4.21
C LEU A 215 -14.98 -8.67 4.82
N VAL A 216 -15.34 -9.95 4.97
CA VAL A 216 -14.41 -10.99 5.44
C VAL A 216 -13.37 -11.25 4.36
N ALA A 217 -13.81 -11.45 3.11
CA ALA A 217 -12.93 -11.65 1.97
C ALA A 217 -11.99 -10.44 1.75
N VAL A 218 -12.50 -9.21 1.86
CA VAL A 218 -11.68 -8.00 1.78
C VAL A 218 -10.65 -7.95 2.91
N ALA A 219 -11.04 -8.24 4.15
CA ALA A 219 -10.10 -8.26 5.28
C ALA A 219 -8.99 -9.32 5.10
N ASP A 220 -9.30 -10.50 4.57
CA ASP A 220 -8.31 -11.56 4.30
C ASP A 220 -7.34 -11.18 3.17
N LEU A 221 -7.86 -10.54 2.12
CA LEU A 221 -7.03 -9.97 1.05
C LEU A 221 -6.10 -8.88 1.59
N LEU A 222 -6.60 -8.00 2.45
CA LEU A 222 -5.81 -6.93 3.09
C LEU A 222 -4.76 -7.50 4.05
N ALA A 223 -5.06 -8.56 4.79
CA ALA A 223 -4.09 -9.23 5.65
C ALA A 223 -2.91 -9.79 4.83
N THR A 224 -3.21 -10.36 3.66
CA THR A 224 -2.18 -10.79 2.71
C THR A 224 -1.34 -9.62 2.20
N GLN A 225 -1.97 -8.47 1.87
CA GLN A 225 -1.22 -7.27 1.45
C GLN A 225 -0.37 -6.68 2.57
N ARG A 226 -0.88 -6.64 3.79
CA ARG A 226 -0.18 -6.22 4.99
C ARG A 226 1.11 -7.02 5.18
N ASP A 227 1.03 -8.34 5.10
CA ASP A 227 2.20 -9.22 5.26
C ASP A 227 3.21 -9.02 4.10
N ARG A 228 2.74 -8.79 2.87
CA ARG A 228 3.60 -8.42 1.74
C ARG A 228 4.31 -7.07 1.98
N CYS A 229 3.61 -6.10 2.57
CA CYS A 229 4.19 -4.80 2.93
C CYS A 229 5.25 -4.93 4.01
N TYR A 230 5.06 -5.79 5.01
CA TYR A 230 6.08 -6.10 6.02
C TYR A 230 7.37 -6.64 5.40
N LEU A 231 7.24 -7.60 4.47
CA LEU A 231 8.40 -8.17 3.77
C LEU A 231 9.08 -7.13 2.89
N ALA A 232 8.32 -6.27 2.23
CA ALA A 232 8.88 -5.17 1.43
C ALA A 232 9.63 -4.16 2.29
N PHE A 233 9.12 -3.83 3.48
CA PHE A 233 9.80 -2.95 4.42
C PHE A 233 11.14 -3.54 4.88
N GLU A 234 11.18 -4.82 5.27
CA GLU A 234 12.45 -5.49 5.61
C GLU A 234 13.45 -5.48 4.45
N ALA A 235 12.97 -5.65 3.21
CA ALA A 235 13.82 -5.59 2.02
C ALA A 235 14.35 -4.19 1.75
N PHE A 236 13.54 -3.17 2.05
CA PHE A 236 13.95 -1.78 1.98
C PHE A 236 14.99 -1.46 3.04
N GLN A 237 14.84 -1.94 4.27
CA GLN A 237 15.87 -1.84 5.31
C GLN A 237 17.20 -2.45 4.83
N ALA A 238 17.16 -3.65 4.25
CA ALA A 238 18.36 -4.29 3.72
C ALA A 238 19.02 -3.51 2.55
N LEU A 239 18.25 -2.80 1.74
CA LEU A 239 18.78 -1.90 0.70
C LEU A 239 19.46 -0.67 1.33
N VAL A 240 18.82 -0.06 2.32
CA VAL A 240 19.40 1.07 3.06
C VAL A 240 20.66 0.67 3.81
N ASP A 241 20.73 -0.55 4.35
CA ASP A 241 21.95 -1.09 4.97
C ASP A 241 23.09 -1.21 3.96
N GLU A 242 22.81 -1.62 2.72
CA GLU A 242 23.80 -1.66 1.63
C GLU A 242 24.30 -0.24 1.28
N HIS A 243 23.41 0.75 1.25
CA HIS A 243 23.80 2.15 1.04
C HIS A 243 24.68 2.66 2.19
N ALA A 244 24.29 2.40 3.44
CA ALA A 244 25.04 2.84 4.61
C ALA A 244 26.46 2.25 4.65
N GLU A 245 26.64 1.01 4.22
CA GLU A 245 27.97 0.41 4.11
C GLU A 245 28.83 1.09 3.04
N ALA A 246 28.24 1.43 1.89
CA ALA A 246 28.94 2.20 0.86
C ALA A 246 29.36 3.59 1.36
N ILE A 247 28.47 4.29 2.08
CA ILE A 247 28.75 5.60 2.69
C ILE A 247 29.92 5.51 3.68
N ARG A 248 29.92 4.51 4.58
CA ARG A 248 31.02 4.31 5.55
C ARG A 248 32.36 4.04 4.88
N SER A 249 32.37 3.32 3.76
CA SER A 249 33.60 3.00 3.04
C SER A 249 34.30 4.22 2.43
N GLN A 250 33.58 5.32 2.23
CA GLN A 250 34.12 6.58 1.74
C GLN A 250 34.56 7.57 2.82
N SER A 251 34.09 7.38 4.06
CA SER A 251 34.50 8.22 5.22
C SER A 251 35.81 7.76 5.87
N ARG A 252 36.55 6.83 5.23
CA ARG A 252 37.89 6.35 5.64
C ARG A 252 38.93 6.84 4.64
#